data_AF-A0A931LC04-F1
#
_entry.id   AF-A0A931LC04-F1
#
_cell.length_a   1.000
_cell.length_b   1.000
_cell.length_c   1.000
_cell.angle_alpha   90.00
_cell.angle_beta   90.00
_cell.angle_gamma   90.00
#
_symmetry.space_group_name_H-M   'P 1'
#
loop_
_entity.id
_entity.type
_entity.pdbx_description
1 polymer ?
#
loop_
_entity_poly.entity_id
_entity_poly.type
_entity_poly.pdbx_seq_one_letter_code
_entity_poly.pdbx_strand_id
1 'polypeptide(L)' 'MFPLGWLLRASRWARNPPPMGRVILVLGVVLACLAIAGVQHLGLWPDWLTAAPRRGPCILH' A
#
# COMPACT_ATOMS: atom_id res chain seq x y z
N MET A 1 17.67 -25.12 14.69
CA MET A 1 17.73 -23.65 14.58
C MET A 1 18.37 -23.29 13.24
N PHE A 2 17.61 -23.27 12.14
CA PHE A 2 18.18 -23.01 10.81
C PHE A 2 17.34 -21.97 10.03
N PRO A 3 17.97 -20.90 9.49
CA PRO A 3 17.32 -19.78 8.76
C PRO A 3 16.70 -20.18 7.41
N LEU A 4 16.81 -21.45 7.03
CA LEU A 4 16.38 -22.01 5.74
C LEU A 4 14.85 -22.14 5.62
N GLY A 5 14.11 -22.08 6.73
CA GLY A 5 12.64 -22.20 6.71
C GLY A 5 11.95 -21.11 5.88
N TRP A 6 12.50 -19.91 5.85
CA TRP A 6 11.94 -18.79 5.09
C TRP A 6 12.21 -18.93 3.58
N LEU A 7 13.44 -19.31 3.21
CA LEU A 7 13.80 -19.58 1.80
C LEU A 7 12.99 -20.73 1.20
N LEU A 8 12.79 -21.80 1.96
CA LEU A 8 11.98 -22.95 1.51
C LEU A 8 10.50 -22.59 1.32
N ARG A 9 10.00 -21.60 2.06
CA ARG A 9 8.62 -21.09 1.93
C ARG A 9 8.47 -20.15 0.73
N ALA A 10 9.44 -19.26 0.51
CA ALA A 10 9.50 -18.41 -0.68
C ALA A 10 9.66 -19.23 -1.97
N SER A 11 10.52 -20.26 -1.95
CA SER A 11 10.70 -21.16 -3.09
C SER A 11 9.42 -21.97 -3.40
N ARG A 12 8.65 -22.35 -2.37
CA ARG A 12 7.33 -22.97 -2.54
C ARG A 12 6.30 -22.03 -3.17
N TRP A 13 6.33 -20.75 -2.83
CA TRP A 13 5.51 -19.72 -3.50
C TRP A 13 5.84 -19.59 -4.99
N ALA A 14 7.12 -19.71 -5.37
CA ALA A 14 7.52 -19.66 -6.77
C ALA A 14 7.08 -20.90 -7.58
N ARG A 15 7.08 -22.09 -6.96
CA ARG A 15 6.73 -23.36 -7.63
C ARG A 15 5.24 -23.68 -7.60
N ASN A 16 4.53 -23.29 -6.55
CA ASN A 16 3.10 -23.55 -6.38
C ASN A 16 2.44 -22.24 -5.96
N PRO A 17 2.13 -21.37 -6.93
CA PRO A 17 1.68 -20.02 -6.63
C PRO A 17 0.38 -20.09 -5.81
N PRO A 18 0.25 -19.24 -4.78
CA PRO A 18 -1.02 -19.08 -4.08
C PRO A 18 -2.13 -18.73 -5.09
N PRO A 19 -3.41 -19.06 -4.79
CA PRO A 19 -4.51 -18.89 -5.73
C PRO A 19 -4.50 -17.49 -6.33
N MET A 20 -4.64 -17.42 -7.65
CA MET A 20 -4.40 -16.23 -8.47
C MET A 20 -5.15 -14.99 -7.95
N GLY A 21 -6.33 -15.18 -7.34
CA GLY A 21 -7.08 -14.10 -6.69
C GLY A 21 -6.33 -13.37 -5.58
N ARG A 22 -5.54 -14.05 -4.74
CA ARG A 22 -4.73 -13.38 -3.70
C ARG A 22 -3.59 -12.58 -4.29
N VAL A 23 -2.97 -13.08 -5.37
CA VAL A 23 -1.90 -12.38 -6.07
C VAL A 23 -2.42 -11.12 -6.73
N ILE A 24 -3.57 -11.21 -7.41
CA ILE A 24 -4.22 -10.06 -8.06
C ILE A 24 -4.67 -9.02 -7.03
N LEU A 25 -5.21 -9.45 -5.88
CA LEU A 25 -5.60 -8.53 -4.80
C LEU A 25 -4.39 -7.74 -4.29
N VAL A 26 -3.30 -8.43 -3.96
CA VAL A 26 -2.06 -7.77 -3.50
C VAL A 26 -1.48 -6.88 -4.59
N LEU A 27 -1.42 -7.35 -5.84
CA LEU A 27 -0.91 -6.58 -6.96
C LEU A 27 -1.73 -5.31 -7.20
N GLY A 28 -3.06 -5.40 -7.12
CA GLY A 28 -3.98 -4.27 -7.21
C GLY A 28 -3.80 -3.26 -6.08
N VAL A 29 -3.60 -3.72 -4.84
CA VAL A 29 -3.30 -2.85 -3.68
C VAL A 29 -1.96 -2.14 -3.87
N VAL A 30 -0.92 -2.85 -4.31
CA VAL A 30 0.40 -2.26 -4.58
C VAL A 30 0.32 -1.22 -5.70
N LEU A 31 -0.40 -1.52 -6.79
CA LEU A 31 -0.69 -0.59 -7.87
C LEU A 31 -1.43 0.67 -7.37
N ALA A 32 -2.44 0.51 -6.52
CA ALA A 32 -3.17 1.63 -5.95
C ALA A 32 -2.26 2.52 -5.09
N CYS A 33 -1.44 1.93 -4.21
CA CYS A 33 -0.46 2.67 -3.41
C CYS A 33 0.56 3.41 -4.28
N LEU A 34 1.11 2.75 -5.30
CA LEU A 34 2.06 3.36 -6.25
C LEU A 34 1.41 4.49 -7.05
N ALA A 35 0.17 4.33 -7.49
CA ALA A 35 -0.58 5.37 -8.19
C ALA A 35 -0.75 6.61 -7.31
N ILE A 36 -1.18 6.43 -6.05
CA ILE A 36 -1.34 7.54 -5.10
C ILE A 36 0.01 8.20 -4.80
N ALA A 37 1.06 7.42 -4.55
CA ALA A 37 2.40 7.94 -4.31
C ALA A 37 2.96 8.70 -5.52
N GLY A 38 2.73 8.18 -6.73
CA GLY A 38 3.09 8.86 -7.98
C GLY A 38 2.37 10.19 -8.15
N VAL A 39 1.06 10.23 -7.90
CA VAL A 39 0.26 11.45 -7.95
C VAL A 39 0.74 12.49 -6.92
N GLN A 40 1.11 12.05 -5.70
CA GLN A 40 1.71 12.91 -4.68
C GLN A 40 3.05 13.49 -5.13
N HIS A 41 3.93 12.67 -5.73
CA HIS A 41 5.25 13.13 -6.16
C HIS A 41 5.19 14.09 -7.35
N LEU A 42 4.17 13.94 -8.20
CA LEU A 42 3.92 14.85 -9.33
C LEU A 42 3.23 16.16 -8.91
N GLY A 43 2.89 16.33 -7.63
CA GLY A 43 2.20 17.53 -7.13
C GLY A 43 0.81 17.73 -7.74
N LEU A 44 0.23 16.68 -8.34
CA LEU A 44 -1.07 16.71 -9.01
C LEU A 44 -2.24 16.59 -8.02
N TRP A 45 -2.01 16.85 -6.73
CA TRP A 45 -3.01 16.65 -5.69
C TRP A 45 -4.17 17.65 -5.91
N PRO A 46 -5.37 17.16 -6.27
CA PRO A 46 -6.46 18.05 -6.59
C PRO A 46 -7.04 18.75 -5.36
N ASP A 47 -7.57 19.96 -5.53
CA ASP A 47 -8.23 20.70 -4.45
C ASP A 47 -9.40 19.95 -3.79
N TRP A 48 -10.03 19.02 -4.51
CA TRP A 48 -11.10 18.15 -3.98
C TRP A 48 -10.60 16.97 -3.12
N LEU A 49 -9.32 16.63 -3.22
CA LEU A 49 -8.62 15.65 -2.35
C LEU A 49 -7.88 16.32 -1.20
N THR A 50 -7.76 17.66 -1.20
CA THR A 50 -7.14 18.41 -0.12
C THR A 50 -8.06 18.37 1.10
N ALA A 51 -7.60 17.74 2.18
CA ALA A 51 -8.32 17.77 3.44
C ALA A 51 -8.45 19.23 3.91
N ALA A 52 -9.68 19.69 4.13
CA ALA A 52 -9.91 21.01 4.70
C ALA A 52 -9.14 21.13 6.02
N PRO A 53 -8.44 22.25 6.28
CA PRO A 53 -7.75 22.46 7.54
C PRO A 53 -8.74 22.21 8.68
N ARG A 54 -8.46 21.19 9.50
CA ARG A 54 -9.24 20.92 10.70
C ARG A 54 -8.92 22.04 11.68
N ARG A 55 -9.68 23.13 11.61
CA ARG A 55 -9.67 24.17 12.64
C ARG A 55 -10.16 23.47 13.91
N GLY A 56 -9.23 22.97 14.71
CA GLY A 56 -9.51 22.56 16.09
C GLY A 56 -10.08 23.78 16.82
N PRO A 57 -11.02 23.60 17.75
CA PRO A 57 -11.54 24.72 18.52
C PRO A 57 -10.35 25.42 19.18
N CYS A 58 -10.22 26.74 18.98
CA CYS A 58 -9.45 27.59 19.88
C CYS A 58 -10.13 27.44 21.24
N ILE A 59 -9.61 26.53 22.07
CA ILE A 59 -9.90 26.47 23.49
C ILE A 59 -9.35 27.77 24.09
N LEU A 60 -10.20 28.78 24.06
CA LEU A 60 -10.12 30.01 24.83
C LEU A 60 -11.07 29.81 26.02
N HIS A 61 -10.53 29.32 27.12
CA HIS A 61 -10.97 29.64 28.49
C HIS A 61 -9.83 29.37 29.46
#